data_AF-A0A0G2J708-F1
#
_entry.id   AF-A0A0G2J708-F1
#
_cell.length_a   1.000
_cell.length_b   1.000
_cell.length_c   1.000
_cell.angle_alpha   90.00
_cell.angle_beta   90.00
_cell.angle_gamma   90.00
#
_symmetry.space_group_name_H-M   'P 1'
#
loop_
_entity.id
_entity.type
_entity.pdbx_description
1 polymer ?
#
loop_
_entity_poly.entity_id
_entity_poly.type
_entity_poly.pdbx_seq_one_letter_code
_entity_poly.pdbx_strand_id
1 'polypeptide(L)'
;MSNLLRRAGRLLPLLPSPPRQFPVSGFQTLGVAEKVEEETLAWYSPDGFYPVRIGDVFHSKYQVLGKLGYGAYSTVWLCRDLQGHQHVAMKVYERDSTQARRELDVYNQLNRMTTENVGSTLVRTALDHFEISTPKGHHLCLIHKPLGMSLLELRAKAPSRKFPEDLLKPTLIHIFHALDFLHSEARVIHTDIQEKNILLAIEDETILYIFEENELESPSPRKIDGERIIYQSRKLPVPKIHGRPVLCDFGEARTGSKTYHEDIQPYLYRAPEVLLRMKWDNKVDIWNVGVLIWDLFENMHLFDARDGNR
;
A
#
# COMPACT_ATOMS: atom_id res chain seq x y z
N MET A 1 5.56 50.97 35.51
CA MET A 1 5.18 50.49 34.17
C MET A 1 5.37 48.99 34.15
N SER A 2 4.31 48.27 33.79
CA SER A 2 4.06 46.86 34.07
C SER A 2 4.92 45.90 33.24
N ASN A 3 5.60 44.98 33.92
CA ASN A 3 6.12 43.76 33.30
C ASN A 3 4.98 42.74 33.16
N LEU A 4 4.41 42.66 31.96
CA LEU A 4 3.41 41.68 31.57
C LEU A 4 4.09 40.31 31.37
N LEU A 5 3.69 39.36 32.21
CA LEU A 5 3.94 37.93 32.10
C LEU A 5 3.46 37.40 30.74
N ARG A 6 4.38 37.02 29.84
CA ARG A 6 4.09 36.06 28.76
C ARG A 6 4.12 34.65 29.36
N ARG A 7 2.99 34.19 29.90
CA ARG A 7 2.75 32.75 30.08
C ARG A 7 2.47 32.16 28.70
N ALA A 8 3.43 31.40 28.16
CA ALA A 8 3.15 30.46 27.09
C ALA A 8 2.15 29.43 27.62
N GLY A 9 0.89 29.51 27.16
CA GLY A 9 -0.11 28.48 27.47
C GLY A 9 0.36 27.16 26.87
N ARG A 10 0.66 26.17 27.71
CA ARG A 10 0.76 24.78 27.26
C ARG A 10 -0.62 24.39 26.75
N LEU A 11 -0.76 24.21 25.43
CA LEU A 11 -1.94 23.58 24.87
C LEU A 11 -2.06 22.19 25.52
N LEU A 12 -3.18 21.94 26.18
CA LEU A 12 -3.47 20.60 26.70
C LEU A 12 -3.55 19.63 25.51
N PRO A 13 -2.96 18.43 25.61
CA PRO A 13 -3.09 17.43 24.56
C PRO A 13 -4.58 17.13 24.35
N LEU A 14 -4.99 17.08 23.08
CA LEU A 14 -6.36 16.71 22.72
C LEU A 14 -6.64 15.30 23.23
N LEU A 15 -7.85 15.10 23.77
CA LEU A 15 -8.29 13.77 24.18
C LEU A 15 -8.47 12.89 22.94
N PRO A 16 -8.16 11.58 23.02
CA PRO A 16 -8.39 10.66 21.91
C PRO A 16 -9.83 10.73 21.40
N SER A 17 -10.01 10.65 20.08
CA SER A 17 -11.34 10.54 19.48
C SER A 17 -12.05 9.28 19.99
N PRO A 18 -13.36 9.36 20.28
CA PRO A 18 -14.11 8.17 20.65
C PRO A 18 -14.15 7.19 19.47
N PRO A 19 -14.01 5.86 19.72
CA PRO A 19 -14.25 4.86 18.70
C PRO A 19 -15.68 4.95 18.17
N ARG A 20 -15.85 4.77 16.86
CA ARG A 20 -17.17 4.67 16.24
C ARG A 20 -17.78 3.28 16.41
N GLN A 21 -19.10 3.22 16.41
CA GLN A 21 -19.84 1.97 16.41
C GLN A 21 -20.31 1.66 15.00
N PHE A 22 -20.01 0.46 14.52
CA PHE A 22 -20.39 0.00 13.19
C PHE A 22 -21.63 -0.89 13.25
N PRO A 23 -22.50 -0.88 12.22
CA PRO A 23 -23.66 -1.74 12.18
C PRO A 23 -23.28 -3.23 12.24
N VAL A 24 -24.03 -3.97 13.06
CA VAL A 24 -23.92 -5.44 13.19
C VAL A 24 -24.85 -6.18 12.22
N SER A 25 -25.63 -5.45 11.43
CA SER A 25 -26.58 -5.97 10.43
C SER A 25 -26.70 -5.00 9.24
N GLY A 26 -27.38 -5.40 8.16
CA GLY A 26 -27.60 -4.55 6.99
C GLY A 26 -26.53 -4.69 5.89
N PHE A 27 -25.54 -5.56 6.09
CA PHE A 27 -24.61 -5.98 5.04
C PHE A 27 -25.16 -7.17 4.24
N GLN A 28 -24.71 -7.28 2.99
CA GLN A 28 -24.87 -8.50 2.21
C GLN A 28 -23.96 -9.61 2.76
N THR A 29 -24.53 -10.78 3.05
CA THR A 29 -23.74 -11.97 3.41
C THR A 29 -23.41 -12.75 2.14
N LEU A 30 -22.12 -12.97 1.90
CA LEU A 30 -21.62 -13.73 0.75
C LEU A 30 -21.69 -15.24 1.00
N GLY A 31 -21.75 -16.03 -0.08
CA GLY A 31 -21.89 -17.49 0.02
C GLY A 31 -20.66 -18.15 0.65
N VAL A 32 -20.86 -19.18 1.47
CA VAL A 32 -19.73 -19.88 2.14
C VAL A 32 -18.76 -20.52 1.13
N ALA A 33 -19.27 -21.01 0.00
CA ALA A 33 -18.46 -21.58 -1.07
C ALA A 33 -17.79 -20.52 -1.97
N GLU A 34 -18.19 -19.25 -1.85
CA GLU A 34 -17.61 -18.15 -2.62
C GLU A 34 -16.23 -17.82 -2.04
N LYS A 35 -15.23 -17.73 -2.92
CA LYS A 35 -13.90 -17.24 -2.57
C LYS A 35 -13.88 -15.73 -2.71
N VAL A 36 -13.64 -15.04 -1.60
CA VAL A 36 -13.56 -13.58 -1.55
C VAL A 36 -12.10 -13.14 -1.54
N GLU A 37 -11.70 -12.35 -2.54
CA GLU A 37 -10.44 -11.60 -2.54
C GLU A 37 -9.20 -12.45 -2.22
N GLU A 38 -8.58 -12.31 -1.06
CA GLU A 38 -7.40 -13.08 -0.64
C GLU A 38 -7.63 -14.59 -0.70
N GLU A 39 -8.87 -15.08 -0.56
CA GLU A 39 -9.20 -16.51 -0.71
C GLU A 39 -8.99 -17.04 -2.15
N THR A 40 -8.88 -16.15 -3.12
CA THR A 40 -8.61 -16.50 -4.52
C THR A 40 -7.14 -16.83 -4.77
N LEU A 41 -6.23 -16.47 -3.84
CA LEU A 41 -4.81 -16.80 -3.93
C LEU A 41 -4.64 -18.32 -3.78
N ALA A 42 -3.81 -18.91 -4.67
CA ALA A 42 -3.64 -20.36 -4.72
C ALA A 42 -3.05 -20.96 -3.42
N TRP A 43 -2.23 -20.17 -2.71
CA TRP A 43 -1.61 -20.53 -1.44
C TRP A 43 -2.34 -19.95 -0.22
N TYR A 44 -3.55 -19.37 -0.41
CA TYR A 44 -4.31 -18.81 0.70
C TYR A 44 -4.49 -19.85 1.81
N SER A 45 -4.21 -19.43 3.04
CA SER A 45 -4.49 -20.18 4.24
C SER A 45 -5.19 -19.28 5.24
N PRO A 46 -6.37 -19.68 5.78
CA PRO A 46 -7.00 -18.96 6.89
C PRO A 46 -6.05 -18.77 8.07
N ASP A 47 -5.17 -19.74 8.34
CA ASP A 47 -4.19 -19.66 9.41
C ASP A 47 -3.03 -18.70 9.12
N GLY A 48 -2.80 -18.37 7.85
CA GLY A 48 -1.77 -17.44 7.41
C GLY A 48 -2.20 -15.99 7.53
N PHE A 49 -3.46 -15.66 7.21
CA PHE A 49 -3.97 -14.28 7.26
C PHE A 49 -4.63 -13.95 8.61
N TYR A 50 -4.34 -12.78 9.17
CA TYR A 50 -5.03 -12.30 10.37
C TYR A 50 -6.46 -11.83 10.04
N PRO A 51 -7.49 -12.29 10.77
CA PRO A 51 -8.88 -11.94 10.50
C PRO A 51 -9.27 -10.59 11.12
N VAL A 52 -8.76 -9.49 10.55
CA VAL A 52 -9.09 -8.12 10.99
C VAL A 52 -10.60 -7.89 10.90
N ARG A 53 -11.22 -7.30 11.94
CA ARG A 53 -12.64 -6.94 11.93
C ARG A 53 -12.82 -5.43 11.87
N ILE A 54 -13.81 -5.00 11.09
CA ILE A 54 -14.26 -3.60 11.12
C ILE A 54 -14.75 -3.27 12.52
N GLY A 55 -14.28 -2.15 13.08
CA GLY A 55 -14.52 -1.73 14.45
C GLY A 55 -13.42 -2.10 15.45
N ASP A 56 -12.53 -3.04 15.12
CA ASP A 56 -11.38 -3.40 15.98
C ASP A 56 -10.51 -2.16 16.27
N VAL A 57 -9.99 -2.06 17.50
CA VAL A 57 -9.08 -0.99 17.89
C VAL A 57 -7.74 -1.58 18.30
N PHE A 58 -6.70 -1.36 17.49
CA PHE A 58 -5.34 -1.80 17.77
C PHE A 58 -4.58 -0.75 18.57
N HIS A 59 -3.84 -1.18 19.60
CA HIS A 59 -3.04 -0.33 20.49
C HIS A 59 -3.80 0.88 21.07
N SER A 60 -5.11 0.75 21.28
CA SER A 60 -5.98 1.85 21.73
C SER A 60 -5.84 3.13 20.88
N LYS A 61 -5.44 2.96 19.61
CA LYS A 61 -5.05 4.06 18.71
C LYS A 61 -5.67 3.91 17.33
N TYR A 62 -5.58 2.73 16.72
CA TYR A 62 -5.99 2.52 15.34
C TYR A 62 -7.31 1.76 15.27
N GLN A 63 -8.41 2.48 15.05
CA GLN A 63 -9.71 1.86 14.82
C GLN A 63 -9.88 1.48 13.34
N VAL A 64 -10.19 0.23 13.04
CA VAL A 64 -10.47 -0.25 11.69
C VAL A 64 -11.82 0.28 11.20
N LEU A 65 -11.82 0.95 10.05
CA LEU A 65 -13.03 1.50 9.43
C LEU A 65 -13.53 0.58 8.32
N GLY A 66 -12.66 0.08 7.45
CA GLY A 66 -13.05 -0.76 6.32
C GLY A 66 -11.85 -1.26 5.53
N LYS A 67 -12.06 -2.31 4.74
CA LYS A 67 -11.00 -2.90 3.92
C LYS A 67 -10.80 -2.10 2.64
N LEU A 68 -9.55 -1.73 2.35
CA LEU A 68 -9.15 -1.02 1.12
C LEU A 68 -8.72 -1.98 0.02
N GLY A 69 -8.10 -3.10 0.39
CA GLY A 69 -7.57 -4.07 -0.56
C GLY A 69 -6.83 -5.22 0.11
N TYR A 70 -6.17 -6.02 -0.73
CA TYR A 70 -5.31 -7.12 -0.34
C TYR A 70 -4.16 -7.25 -1.34
N GLY A 71 -3.05 -7.83 -0.89
CA GLY A 71 -1.92 -8.22 -1.71
C GLY A 71 -1.66 -9.72 -1.58
N ALA A 72 -0.57 -10.19 -2.19
CA ALA A 72 -0.19 -11.60 -2.19
C ALA A 72 0.01 -12.20 -0.77
N TYR A 73 0.43 -11.36 0.19
CA TYR A 73 0.78 -11.77 1.56
C TYR A 73 0.25 -10.81 2.63
N SER A 74 -0.75 -9.97 2.31
CA SER A 74 -1.26 -8.98 3.27
C SER A 74 -2.67 -8.51 2.94
N THR A 75 -3.33 -7.90 3.93
CA THR A 75 -4.57 -7.14 3.74
C THR A 75 -4.34 -5.67 4.14
N VAL A 76 -5.07 -4.75 3.50
CA VAL A 76 -4.92 -3.31 3.72
C VAL A 76 -6.24 -2.71 4.15
N TRP A 77 -6.21 -1.95 5.25
CA TRP A 77 -7.39 -1.43 5.92
C TRP A 77 -7.28 0.08 6.09
N LEU A 78 -8.38 0.79 5.86
CA LEU A 78 -8.50 2.17 6.31
C LEU A 78 -8.80 2.15 7.81
N CYS A 79 -8.05 2.94 8.55
CA CYS A 79 -8.19 3.10 9.98
C CYS A 79 -8.30 4.57 10.35
N ARG A 80 -8.88 4.84 11.52
CA ARG A 80 -8.81 6.12 12.20
C ARG A 80 -7.74 6.05 13.28
N ASP A 81 -6.76 6.94 13.21
CA ASP A 81 -5.86 7.21 14.34
C ASP A 81 -6.61 8.09 15.34
N LEU A 82 -7.09 7.47 16.41
CA LEU A 82 -7.87 8.12 17.46
C LEU A 82 -7.05 9.16 18.22
N GLN A 83 -5.72 9.01 18.28
CA GLN A 83 -4.84 9.95 18.98
C GLN A 83 -4.31 11.04 18.04
N GLY A 84 -3.99 10.68 16.80
CA GLY A 84 -3.54 11.60 15.75
C GLY A 84 -4.66 12.36 15.05
N HIS A 85 -5.93 12.02 15.31
CA HIS A 85 -7.12 12.63 14.71
C HIS A 85 -7.11 12.67 13.18
N GLN A 86 -6.63 11.58 12.57
CA GLN A 86 -6.48 11.46 11.12
C GLN A 86 -6.78 10.04 10.64
N HIS A 87 -6.94 9.86 9.34
CA HIS A 87 -7.03 8.55 8.71
C HIS A 87 -5.65 8.00 8.38
N VAL A 88 -5.47 6.68 8.56
CA VAL A 88 -4.25 5.96 8.21
C VAL A 88 -4.60 4.67 7.47
N ALA A 89 -3.67 4.16 6.68
CA ALA A 89 -3.78 2.84 6.05
C ALA A 89 -2.93 1.83 6.82
N MET A 90 -3.56 0.79 7.36
CA MET A 90 -2.91 -0.31 8.06
C MET A 90 -2.76 -1.52 7.14
N LYS A 91 -1.53 -1.91 6.81
CA LYS A 91 -1.20 -3.12 6.06
C LYS A 91 -0.86 -4.22 7.07
N VAL A 92 -1.66 -5.28 7.13
CA VAL A 92 -1.49 -6.42 8.03
C VAL A 92 -1.00 -7.61 7.22
N TYR A 93 0.19 -8.11 7.54
CA TYR A 93 0.81 -9.20 6.82
C TYR A 93 0.33 -10.57 7.28
N GLU A 94 0.54 -11.55 6.42
CA GLU A 94 0.53 -12.95 6.80
C GLU A 94 1.51 -13.22 7.95
N ARG A 95 1.22 -14.30 8.67
CA ARG A 95 1.96 -14.75 9.83
C ARG A 95 3.44 -14.98 9.49
N ASP A 96 4.32 -14.41 10.30
CA ASP A 96 5.77 -14.54 10.21
C ASP A 96 6.36 -14.24 8.82
N SER A 97 5.69 -13.38 8.03
CA SER A 97 6.08 -13.06 6.65
C SER A 97 7.51 -12.51 6.55
N THR A 98 8.29 -13.07 5.61
CA THR A 98 9.63 -12.57 5.28
C THR A 98 9.57 -11.28 4.48
N GLN A 99 8.57 -11.11 3.62
CA GLN A 99 8.33 -9.89 2.84
C GLN A 99 8.03 -8.72 3.77
N ALA A 100 7.23 -8.97 4.81
CA ALA A 100 6.90 -7.96 5.83
C ALA A 100 8.15 -7.40 6.52
N ARG A 101 9.05 -8.29 6.95
CA ARG A 101 10.33 -7.93 7.58
C ARG A 101 11.22 -7.13 6.63
N ARG A 102 11.32 -7.58 5.38
CA ARG A 102 12.09 -6.89 4.34
C ARG A 102 11.57 -5.47 4.08
N GLU A 103 10.25 -5.32 3.97
CA GLU A 103 9.61 -4.01 3.76
C GLU A 103 9.80 -3.09 4.97
N LEU A 104 9.70 -3.61 6.19
CA LEU A 104 10.00 -2.84 7.41
C LEU A 104 11.45 -2.36 7.48
N ASP A 105 12.41 -3.21 7.12
CA ASP A 105 13.82 -2.83 7.11
C ASP A 105 14.09 -1.67 6.13
N VAL A 106 13.45 -1.70 4.97
CA VAL A 106 13.50 -0.59 3.99
C VAL A 106 12.91 0.68 4.60
N TYR A 107 11.71 0.63 5.18
CA TYR A 107 11.12 1.83 5.79
C TYR A 107 11.94 2.37 6.97
N ASN A 108 12.52 1.50 7.80
CA ASN A 108 13.42 1.90 8.87
C ASN A 108 14.65 2.63 8.35
N GLN A 109 15.20 2.19 7.21
CA GLN A 109 16.31 2.86 6.54
C GLN A 109 15.87 4.23 5.99
N LEU A 110 14.77 4.29 5.24
CA LEU A 110 14.26 5.52 4.64
C LEU A 110 13.92 6.58 5.69
N ASN A 111 13.25 6.19 6.78
CA ASN A 111 12.83 7.12 7.84
C ASN A 111 13.99 7.71 8.65
N ARG A 112 15.18 7.12 8.59
CA ARG A 112 16.40 7.65 9.25
C ARG A 112 17.13 8.68 8.39
N MET A 113 16.76 8.82 7.12
CA MET A 113 17.44 9.71 6.20
C MET A 113 16.86 11.12 6.27
N THR A 114 17.74 12.11 6.22
CA THR A 114 17.39 13.50 5.95
C THR A 114 17.97 13.85 4.59
N THR A 115 17.12 14.31 3.67
CA THR A 115 17.52 14.65 2.30
C THR A 115 16.73 15.85 1.78
N GLU A 116 17.33 16.58 0.84
CA GLU A 116 16.67 17.63 0.04
C GLU A 116 16.14 17.09 -1.29
N ASN A 117 16.42 15.82 -1.62
CA ASN A 117 15.96 15.20 -2.84
C ASN A 117 14.44 15.03 -2.81
N VAL A 118 13.77 15.73 -3.73
CA VAL A 118 12.30 15.73 -3.88
C VAL A 118 11.73 14.33 -4.12
N GLY A 119 12.54 13.41 -4.67
CA GLY A 119 12.20 12.01 -4.86
C GLY A 119 11.80 11.27 -3.59
N SER A 120 12.33 11.68 -2.43
CA SER A 120 11.93 11.13 -1.12
C SER A 120 10.45 11.33 -0.82
N THR A 121 9.83 12.39 -1.35
CA THR A 121 8.40 12.69 -1.15
C THR A 121 7.48 11.92 -2.10
N LEU A 122 8.06 11.15 -3.02
CA LEU A 122 7.41 10.33 -4.06
C LEU A 122 7.58 8.83 -3.78
N VAL A 123 8.17 8.49 -2.64
CA VAL A 123 8.31 7.15 -2.11
C VAL A 123 7.42 7.02 -0.88
N ARG A 124 6.71 5.90 -0.76
CA ARG A 124 5.92 5.61 0.44
C ARG A 124 6.83 5.43 1.65
N THR A 125 6.40 5.93 2.81
CA THR A 125 7.05 5.72 4.10
C THR A 125 6.08 5.12 5.12
N ALA A 126 6.61 4.43 6.12
CA ALA A 126 5.84 3.97 7.27
C ALA A 126 5.80 5.05 8.35
N LEU A 127 4.60 5.38 8.83
CA LEU A 127 4.36 6.31 9.93
C LEU A 127 4.57 5.64 11.30
N ASP A 128 4.22 4.36 11.38
CA ASP A 128 4.30 3.54 12.60
C ASP A 128 4.32 2.05 12.20
N HIS A 129 4.70 1.18 13.12
CA HIS A 129 4.57 -0.27 12.95
C HIS A 129 4.36 -0.96 14.31
N PHE A 130 3.71 -2.12 14.28
CA PHE A 130 3.55 -2.97 15.45
C PHE A 130 3.33 -4.42 15.04
N GLU A 131 3.36 -5.34 16.00
CA GLU A 131 3.09 -6.76 15.77
C GLU A 131 1.87 -7.23 16.57
N ILE A 132 0.96 -7.93 15.89
CA ILE A 132 -0.13 -8.65 16.53
C ILE A 132 0.37 -10.05 16.89
N SER A 133 0.47 -10.33 18.18
CA SER A 133 0.87 -11.65 18.68
C SER A 133 -0.34 -12.57 18.79
N THR A 134 -0.26 -13.74 18.16
CA THR A 134 -1.27 -14.80 18.26
C THR A 134 -0.62 -16.08 18.79
N PRO A 135 -1.39 -17.07 19.29
CA PRO A 135 -0.83 -18.37 19.66
C PRO A 135 -0.09 -19.09 18.54
N LYS A 136 -0.34 -18.75 17.27
CA LYS A 136 0.27 -19.41 16.11
C LYS A 136 1.51 -18.68 15.58
N GLY A 137 1.78 -17.44 16.01
CA GLY A 137 2.87 -16.60 15.50
C GLY A 137 2.51 -15.11 15.47
N HIS A 138 3.32 -14.32 14.76
CA HIS A 138 3.22 -12.87 14.76
C HIS A 138 2.78 -12.34 13.39
N HIS A 139 1.92 -11.32 13.40
CA HIS A 139 1.54 -10.58 12.20
C HIS A 139 2.09 -9.17 12.29
N LEU A 140 3.01 -8.82 11.39
CA LEU A 140 3.51 -7.45 11.31
C LEU A 140 2.42 -6.54 10.71
N CYS A 141 2.27 -5.36 11.30
CA CYS A 141 1.38 -4.31 10.85
C CYS A 141 2.20 -3.05 10.54
N LEU A 142 2.02 -2.50 9.33
CA LEU A 142 2.65 -1.26 8.91
C LEU A 142 1.58 -0.18 8.72
N ILE A 143 1.78 0.98 9.36
CA ILE A 143 0.89 2.13 9.28
C ILE A 143 1.45 3.13 8.29
N HIS A 144 0.62 3.56 7.35
CA HIS A 144 1.00 4.48 6.28
C HIS A 144 -0.01 5.62 6.16
N LYS A 145 0.39 6.70 5.47
CA LYS A 145 -0.58 7.64 4.92
C LYS A 145 -1.51 6.90 3.94
N PRO A 146 -2.83 7.14 3.96
CA PRO A 146 -3.74 6.60 2.94
C PRO A 146 -3.36 7.14 1.57
N LEU A 147 -3.42 6.28 0.57
CA LEU A 147 -3.24 6.61 -0.84
C LEU A 147 -4.50 6.20 -1.60
N GLY A 148 -4.72 6.85 -2.74
CA GLY A 148 -5.83 6.58 -3.64
C GLY A 148 -5.59 5.33 -4.48
N MET A 149 -6.26 5.29 -5.63
CA MET A 149 -6.14 4.18 -6.56
C MET A 149 -4.72 4.07 -7.16
N SER A 150 -4.36 2.87 -7.59
CA SER A 150 -3.14 2.59 -8.34
C SER A 150 -3.20 3.11 -9.78
N LEU A 151 -2.06 3.20 -10.47
CA LEU A 151 -2.03 3.51 -11.90
C LEU A 151 -2.77 2.45 -12.72
N LEU A 152 -2.73 1.19 -12.29
CA LEU A 152 -3.51 0.09 -12.90
C LEU A 152 -5.01 0.41 -12.88
N GLU A 153 -5.53 0.80 -11.72
CA GLU A 153 -6.94 1.15 -11.57
C GLU A 153 -7.31 2.43 -12.32
N LEU A 154 -6.43 3.43 -12.30
CA LEU A 154 -6.63 4.67 -13.07
C LEU A 154 -6.72 4.38 -14.56
N ARG A 155 -5.81 3.54 -15.07
CA ARG A 155 -5.77 3.14 -16.47
C ARG A 155 -7.00 2.34 -16.86
N ALA A 156 -7.44 1.40 -16.01
CA ALA A 156 -8.65 0.61 -16.24
C ALA A 156 -9.92 1.47 -16.34
N LYS A 157 -9.95 2.65 -15.71
CA LYS A 157 -11.06 3.62 -15.79
C LYS A 157 -11.04 4.48 -17.06
N ALA A 158 -9.89 4.62 -17.73
CA ALA A 158 -9.80 5.36 -18.97
C ALA A 158 -10.53 4.60 -20.09
N PRO A 159 -11.34 5.28 -20.95
CA PRO A 159 -12.07 4.62 -22.04
C PRO A 159 -11.17 3.81 -22.98
N SER A 160 -9.96 4.33 -23.26
CA SER A 160 -8.96 3.66 -24.10
C SER A 160 -8.12 2.62 -23.36
N ARG A 161 -8.22 2.57 -22.02
CA ARG A 161 -7.29 1.85 -21.14
C ARG A 161 -5.82 2.20 -21.36
N LYS A 162 -5.55 3.40 -21.86
CA LYS A 162 -4.23 3.98 -22.13
C LYS A 162 -4.11 5.33 -21.42
N PHE A 163 -2.90 5.69 -21.04
CA PHE A 163 -2.59 7.04 -20.58
C PHE A 163 -2.31 7.96 -21.77
N PRO A 164 -2.96 9.14 -21.85
CA PRO A 164 -2.53 10.17 -22.78
C PRO A 164 -1.12 10.67 -22.40
N GLU A 165 -0.36 11.17 -23.38
CA GLU A 165 1.00 11.68 -23.15
C GLU A 165 1.07 12.75 -22.05
N ASP A 166 0.05 13.62 -21.98
CA ASP A 166 -0.04 14.70 -21.01
C ASP A 166 -0.21 14.19 -19.57
N LEU A 167 -0.62 12.94 -19.38
CA LEU A 167 -0.62 12.27 -18.08
C LEU A 167 0.62 11.40 -17.88
N LEU A 168 1.05 10.69 -18.94
CA LEU A 168 2.18 9.76 -18.88
C LEU A 168 3.49 10.49 -18.58
N LYS A 169 3.82 11.57 -19.30
CA LYS A 169 5.10 12.29 -19.14
C LYS A 169 5.28 12.82 -17.71
N PRO A 170 4.32 13.55 -17.11
CA PRO A 170 4.44 13.95 -15.70
C PRO A 170 4.55 12.75 -14.75
N THR A 171 3.82 11.66 -15.00
CA THR A 171 3.90 10.46 -14.16
C THR A 171 5.32 9.87 -14.17
N LEU A 172 5.94 9.77 -15.33
CA LEU A 172 7.30 9.25 -15.48
C LEU A 172 8.34 10.15 -14.80
N ILE A 173 8.20 11.48 -14.88
CA ILE A 173 9.09 12.42 -14.18
C ILE A 173 9.08 12.13 -12.67
N HIS A 174 7.91 11.94 -12.07
CA HIS A 174 7.79 11.61 -10.65
C HIS A 174 8.41 10.25 -10.31
N ILE A 175 8.17 9.23 -11.14
CA ILE A 175 8.77 7.90 -10.96
C ILE A 175 10.31 7.99 -11.03
N PHE A 176 10.87 8.71 -12.00
CA PHE A 176 12.31 8.88 -12.11
C PHE A 176 12.92 9.65 -10.93
N HIS A 177 12.24 10.67 -10.40
CA HIS A 177 12.68 11.31 -9.16
C HIS A 177 12.65 10.34 -7.97
N ALA A 178 11.60 9.53 -7.82
CA ALA A 178 11.54 8.51 -6.77
C ALA A 178 12.70 7.51 -6.88
N LEU A 179 13.00 7.03 -8.09
CA LEU A 179 14.11 6.10 -8.33
C LEU A 179 15.49 6.73 -8.14
N ASP A 180 15.67 7.98 -8.57
CA ASP A 180 16.90 8.72 -8.31
C ASP A 180 17.20 8.78 -6.81
N PHE A 181 16.22 9.16 -6.00
CA PHE A 181 16.36 9.14 -4.53
C PHE A 181 16.66 7.73 -4.00
N LEU A 182 15.88 6.72 -4.39
CA LEU A 182 16.07 5.34 -3.91
C LEU A 182 17.46 4.80 -4.25
N HIS A 183 17.94 5.06 -5.45
CA HIS A 183 19.17 4.48 -5.97
C HIS A 183 20.41 5.25 -5.53
N SER A 184 20.40 6.57 -5.66
CA SER A 184 21.59 7.41 -5.43
C SER A 184 21.88 7.65 -3.96
N GLU A 185 20.83 7.83 -3.16
CA GLU A 185 20.96 8.17 -1.74
C GLU A 185 20.56 7.00 -0.84
N ALA A 186 19.36 6.45 -1.05
CA ALA A 186 18.87 5.41 -0.15
C ALA A 186 19.53 4.06 -0.37
N ARG A 187 20.16 3.79 -1.53
CA ARG A 187 20.74 2.48 -1.88
C ARG A 187 19.74 1.33 -1.74
N VAL A 188 18.51 1.59 -2.18
CA VAL A 188 17.40 0.63 -2.22
C VAL A 188 17.10 0.33 -3.69
N ILE A 189 16.99 -0.94 -4.04
CA ILE A 189 16.50 -1.38 -5.36
C ILE A 189 15.10 -1.95 -5.16
N HIS A 190 14.11 -1.47 -5.90
CA HIS A 190 12.70 -1.83 -5.69
C HIS A 190 12.37 -3.24 -6.17
N THR A 191 12.86 -3.63 -7.35
CA THR A 191 12.73 -4.94 -7.99
C THR A 191 11.31 -5.40 -8.36
N ASP A 192 10.32 -4.51 -8.22
CA ASP A 192 8.91 -4.84 -8.50
C ASP A 192 8.13 -3.59 -8.96
N ILE A 193 8.73 -2.79 -9.85
CA ILE A 193 8.06 -1.59 -10.36
C ILE A 193 7.04 -2.01 -11.41
N GLN A 194 5.77 -1.73 -11.12
CA GLN A 194 4.64 -2.00 -12.00
C GLN A 194 3.46 -1.11 -11.60
N GLU A 195 2.48 -1.00 -12.49
CA GLU A 195 1.34 -0.07 -12.34
C GLU A 195 0.52 -0.25 -11.06
N LYS A 196 0.46 -1.47 -10.49
CA LYS A 196 -0.24 -1.73 -9.22
C LYS A 196 0.51 -1.23 -7.98
N ASN A 197 1.83 -1.04 -8.09
CA ASN A 197 2.71 -0.61 -6.99
C ASN A 197 2.97 0.91 -7.03
N ILE A 198 2.29 1.64 -7.90
CA ILE A 198 2.35 3.11 -7.97
C ILE A 198 0.95 3.64 -7.69
N LEU A 199 0.76 4.25 -6.53
CA LEU A 199 -0.53 4.75 -6.05
C LEU A 199 -0.56 6.27 -6.09
N LEU A 200 -1.74 6.85 -6.27
CA LEU A 200 -1.90 8.29 -6.32
C LEU A 200 -2.06 8.86 -4.90
N ALA A 201 -1.37 9.96 -4.61
CA ALA A 201 -1.60 10.70 -3.38
C ALA A 201 -3.05 11.21 -3.29
N ILE A 202 -3.55 11.30 -2.07
CA ILE A 202 -4.85 11.92 -1.76
C ILE A 202 -4.60 13.36 -1.36
N GLU A 203 -5.06 14.29 -2.20
CA GLU A 203 -5.02 15.73 -1.94
C GLU A 203 -6.35 16.22 -1.32
N ASP A 204 -7.46 15.58 -1.68
CA ASP A 204 -8.78 15.85 -1.11
C ASP A 204 -9.12 14.78 -0.07
N GLU A 205 -8.81 15.07 1.20
CA GLU A 205 -9.05 14.14 2.31
C GLU A 205 -10.55 13.91 2.61
N THR A 206 -11.46 14.71 2.04
CA THR A 206 -12.92 14.50 2.24
C THR A 206 -13.37 13.13 1.75
N ILE A 207 -12.68 12.54 0.78
CA ILE A 207 -12.97 11.19 0.28
C ILE A 207 -12.79 10.10 1.35
N LEU A 208 -11.93 10.33 2.35
CA LEU A 208 -11.69 9.39 3.46
C LEU A 208 -12.84 9.43 4.46
N TYR A 209 -13.39 10.62 4.74
CA TYR A 209 -14.59 10.77 5.55
C TYR A 209 -15.83 10.21 4.84
N ILE A 210 -15.96 10.43 3.52
CA ILE A 210 -17.04 9.84 2.73
C ILE A 210 -16.95 8.31 2.75
N PHE A 211 -15.75 7.72 2.66
CA PHE A 211 -15.57 6.28 2.81
C PHE A 211 -16.09 5.81 4.18
N GLU A 212 -15.73 6.52 5.24
CA GLU A 212 -16.13 6.18 6.61
C GLU A 212 -17.66 6.22 6.80
N GLU A 213 -18.33 7.29 6.35
CA GLU A 213 -19.79 7.37 6.42
C GLU A 213 -20.47 6.31 5.56
N ASN A 214 -19.96 6.06 4.36
CA ASN A 214 -20.52 5.04 3.47
C ASN A 214 -20.46 3.62 4.08
N GLU A 215 -19.41 3.31 4.85
CA GLU A 215 -19.29 2.02 5.52
C GLU A 215 -20.28 1.87 6.69
N LEU A 216 -20.75 2.99 7.26
CA LEU A 216 -21.78 2.99 8.29
C LEU A 216 -23.19 2.94 7.73
N GLU A 217 -23.45 3.65 6.63
CA GLU A 217 -24.76 3.70 5.99
C GLU A 217 -25.06 2.44 5.18
N SER A 218 -24.05 1.91 4.49
CA SER A 218 -24.17 0.75 3.63
C SER A 218 -22.97 -0.17 3.83
N PRO A 219 -22.94 -1.01 4.89
CA PRO A 219 -21.76 -1.78 5.24
C PRO A 219 -21.34 -2.76 4.16
N SER A 220 -20.02 -2.94 3.98
CA SER A 220 -19.47 -3.79 2.92
C SER A 220 -19.95 -5.24 3.01
N PRO A 221 -20.20 -5.89 1.85
CA PRO A 221 -20.46 -7.32 1.79
C PRO A 221 -19.35 -8.10 2.49
N ARG A 222 -19.74 -9.20 3.14
CA ARG A 222 -18.79 -10.04 3.87
C ARG A 222 -19.21 -11.49 3.89
N LYS A 223 -18.22 -12.37 3.88
CA LYS A 223 -18.38 -13.79 4.16
C LYS A 223 -18.17 -14.01 5.66
N ILE A 224 -19.03 -14.84 6.24
CA ILE A 224 -18.93 -15.29 7.63
C ILE A 224 -18.69 -16.79 7.60
N ASP A 225 -17.52 -17.21 8.09
CA ASP A 225 -17.11 -18.61 8.18
C ASP A 225 -16.66 -18.90 9.62
N GLY A 226 -17.61 -19.40 10.43
CA GLY A 226 -17.43 -19.54 11.88
C GLY A 226 -17.16 -18.18 12.55
N GLU A 227 -16.01 -18.06 13.21
CA GLU A 227 -15.56 -16.80 13.82
C GLU A 227 -14.81 -15.88 12.84
N ARG A 228 -14.51 -16.37 11.63
CA ARG A 228 -13.79 -15.59 10.61
C ARG A 228 -14.77 -14.75 9.81
N ILE A 229 -14.43 -13.48 9.63
CA ILE A 229 -15.16 -12.58 8.74
C ILE A 229 -14.18 -12.11 7.66
N ILE A 230 -14.57 -12.29 6.40
CA ILE A 230 -13.79 -11.83 5.25
C ILE A 230 -14.63 -10.76 4.55
N TYR A 231 -14.12 -9.54 4.57
CA TYR A 231 -14.81 -8.37 4.01
C TYR A 231 -14.40 -8.20 2.55
N GLN A 232 -15.37 -7.86 1.71
CA GLN A 232 -15.07 -7.33 0.39
C GLN A 232 -14.51 -5.90 0.52
N SER A 233 -13.49 -5.58 -0.26
CA SER A 233 -12.85 -4.26 -0.23
C SER A 233 -13.77 -3.19 -0.79
N ARG A 234 -13.84 -2.05 -0.09
CA ARG A 234 -14.52 -0.85 -0.59
C ARG A 234 -13.50 0.03 -1.30
N LYS A 235 -13.89 0.57 -2.45
CA LYS A 235 -13.07 1.56 -3.17
C LYS A 235 -13.29 2.94 -2.59
N LEU A 236 -12.22 3.72 -2.49
CA LEU A 236 -12.31 5.15 -2.20
C LEU A 236 -13.09 5.87 -3.31
N PRO A 237 -13.87 6.91 -2.97
CA PRO A 237 -14.46 7.80 -3.98
C PRO A 237 -13.38 8.33 -4.93
N VAL A 238 -13.72 8.47 -6.21
CA VAL A 238 -12.81 9.01 -7.22
C VAL A 238 -12.75 10.53 -7.04
N PRO A 239 -11.58 11.13 -6.70
CA PRO A 239 -11.48 12.57 -6.56
C PRO A 239 -11.52 13.24 -7.93
N LYS A 240 -11.88 14.53 -7.98
CA LYS A 240 -11.87 15.32 -9.22
C LYS A 240 -10.46 15.52 -9.78
N ILE A 241 -9.47 15.62 -8.90
CA ILE A 241 -8.06 15.79 -9.22
C ILE A 241 -7.30 14.69 -8.48
N HIS A 242 -6.46 13.97 -9.20
CA HIS A 242 -5.57 12.97 -8.61
C HIS A 242 -4.30 13.64 -8.09
N GLY A 243 -3.83 13.19 -6.94
CA GLY A 243 -2.51 13.60 -6.46
C GLY A 243 -1.38 12.96 -7.26
N ARG A 244 -0.16 13.36 -6.93
CA ARG A 244 1.05 12.83 -7.57
C ARG A 244 1.21 11.31 -7.36
N PRO A 245 1.85 10.58 -8.29
CA PRO A 245 2.14 9.16 -8.09
C PRO A 245 3.19 8.97 -6.99
N VAL A 246 3.00 7.92 -6.20
CA VAL A 246 3.86 7.52 -5.09
C VAL A 246 4.24 6.05 -5.28
N LEU A 247 5.54 5.77 -5.31
CA LEU A 247 6.07 4.42 -5.41
C LEU A 247 5.91 3.69 -4.07
N CYS A 248 5.32 2.50 -4.11
CA CYS A 248 4.87 1.74 -2.96
C CYS A 248 5.31 0.27 -3.04
N ASP A 249 5.21 -0.43 -1.90
CA ASP A 249 5.43 -1.88 -1.77
C ASP A 249 6.90 -2.30 -1.95
N PHE A 250 7.63 -2.25 -0.84
CA PHE A 250 9.03 -2.65 -0.77
C PHE A 250 9.21 -4.11 -0.30
N GLY A 251 8.16 -4.93 -0.36
CA GLY A 251 8.19 -6.33 0.05
C GLY A 251 9.24 -7.17 -0.71
N GLU A 252 9.56 -6.78 -1.94
CA GLU A 252 10.55 -7.45 -2.78
C GLU A 252 11.90 -6.71 -2.90
N ALA A 253 12.06 -5.55 -2.28
CA ALA A 253 13.24 -4.71 -2.45
C ALA A 253 14.56 -5.37 -2.00
N ARG A 254 15.71 -4.82 -2.40
CA ARG A 254 17.04 -5.20 -1.89
C ARG A 254 17.83 -3.99 -1.42
N THR A 255 18.60 -4.18 -0.35
CA THR A 255 19.47 -3.14 0.23
C THR A 255 20.85 -3.68 0.58
N GLY A 256 21.86 -2.80 0.63
CA GLY A 256 23.16 -3.09 1.25
C GLY A 256 24.25 -3.67 0.33
N SER A 257 23.90 -4.36 -0.76
CA SER A 257 24.88 -4.88 -1.73
C SER A 257 24.91 -4.07 -3.04
N LYS A 258 26.09 -4.05 -3.70
CA LYS A 258 26.26 -3.42 -5.02
C LYS A 258 25.64 -4.25 -6.15
N THR A 259 25.69 -5.57 -6.04
CA THR A 259 25.14 -6.50 -7.05
C THR A 259 24.51 -7.71 -6.38
N TYR A 260 23.51 -8.28 -7.04
CA TYR A 260 22.69 -9.41 -6.59
C TYR A 260 22.60 -10.48 -7.68
N HIS A 261 22.03 -11.64 -7.35
CA HIS A 261 21.87 -12.78 -8.27
C HIS A 261 20.58 -13.58 -8.01
N GLU A 262 19.77 -13.13 -7.07
CA GLU A 262 18.50 -13.75 -6.70
C GLU A 262 17.45 -13.57 -7.79
N ASP A 263 16.43 -14.44 -7.78
CA ASP A 263 15.27 -14.30 -8.65
C ASP A 263 14.35 -13.20 -8.10
N ILE A 264 14.07 -12.21 -8.95
CA ILE A 264 13.27 -11.03 -8.65
C ILE A 264 12.37 -10.71 -9.83
N GLN A 265 11.50 -9.70 -9.68
CA GLN A 265 10.60 -9.19 -10.69
C GLN A 265 9.53 -10.21 -11.17
N PRO A 266 8.29 -9.75 -11.39
CA PRO A 266 7.30 -10.53 -12.10
C PRO A 266 7.78 -10.86 -13.52
N TYR A 267 7.38 -12.03 -14.04
CA TYR A 267 7.88 -12.51 -15.34
C TYR A 267 7.74 -11.49 -16.49
N LEU A 268 6.60 -10.80 -16.59
CA LEU A 268 6.36 -9.80 -17.65
C LEU A 268 7.26 -8.57 -17.55
N TYR A 269 7.77 -8.28 -16.34
CA TYR A 269 8.60 -7.13 -16.04
C TYR A 269 10.08 -7.50 -15.91
N ARG A 270 10.42 -8.79 -15.95
CA ARG A 270 11.75 -9.28 -15.58
C ARG A 270 12.83 -8.82 -16.57
N ALA A 271 13.91 -8.28 -16.02
CA ALA A 271 15.06 -7.81 -16.77
C ALA A 271 15.84 -8.99 -17.37
N PRO A 272 16.50 -8.82 -18.53
CA PRO A 272 17.22 -9.89 -19.21
C PRO A 272 18.38 -10.44 -18.36
N GLU A 273 19.09 -9.59 -17.62
CA GLU A 273 20.15 -10.04 -16.71
C GLU A 273 19.62 -10.93 -15.58
N VAL A 274 18.39 -10.70 -15.11
CA VAL A 274 17.73 -11.57 -14.12
C VAL A 274 17.31 -12.90 -14.77
N LEU A 275 16.70 -12.85 -15.97
CA LEU A 275 16.33 -14.05 -16.74
C LEU A 275 17.53 -14.96 -17.05
N LEU A 276 18.65 -14.35 -17.42
CA LEU A 276 19.91 -15.03 -17.72
C LEU A 276 20.71 -15.42 -16.47
N ARG A 277 20.17 -15.18 -15.26
CA ARG A 277 20.82 -15.45 -13.97
C ARG A 277 22.20 -14.80 -13.86
N MET A 278 22.36 -13.64 -14.46
CA MET A 278 23.54 -12.80 -14.36
C MET A 278 23.46 -11.95 -13.10
N LYS A 279 24.60 -11.34 -12.74
CA LYS A 279 24.60 -10.33 -11.69
C LYS A 279 23.83 -9.11 -12.15
N TRP A 280 23.03 -8.55 -11.26
CA TRP A 280 22.20 -7.39 -11.52
C TRP A 280 22.34 -6.33 -10.42
N ASP A 281 22.01 -5.09 -10.74
CA ASP A 281 22.05 -3.93 -9.85
C ASP A 281 20.76 -3.09 -9.98
N ASN A 282 20.80 -1.81 -9.58
CA ASN A 282 19.63 -0.95 -9.62
C ASN A 282 19.07 -0.69 -11.04
N LYS A 283 19.79 -1.04 -12.10
CA LYS A 283 19.32 -0.87 -13.48
C LYS A 283 18.13 -1.77 -13.83
N VAL A 284 17.88 -2.83 -13.07
CA VAL A 284 16.68 -3.67 -13.22
C VAL A 284 15.39 -2.88 -13.01
N ASP A 285 15.40 -1.88 -12.13
CA ASP A 285 14.25 -0.97 -11.92
C ASP A 285 14.02 -0.07 -13.14
N ILE A 286 15.10 0.37 -13.80
CA ILE A 286 14.98 1.18 -15.03
C ILE A 286 14.40 0.34 -16.18
N TRP A 287 14.77 -0.94 -16.26
CA TRP A 287 14.12 -1.89 -17.17
C TRP A 287 12.62 -2.00 -16.88
N ASN A 288 12.22 -2.14 -15.62
CA ASN A 288 10.80 -2.18 -15.25
C ASN A 288 10.04 -0.93 -15.70
N VAL A 289 10.64 0.26 -15.58
CA VAL A 289 10.01 1.51 -16.07
C VAL A 289 9.83 1.46 -17.59
N GLY A 290 10.80 0.93 -18.34
CA GLY A 290 10.68 0.74 -19.79
C GLY A 290 9.48 -0.13 -20.17
N VAL A 291 9.29 -1.26 -19.47
CA VAL A 291 8.13 -2.14 -19.66
C VAL A 291 6.82 -1.44 -19.23
N LEU A 292 6.83 -0.76 -18.08
CA LEU A 292 5.68 -0.02 -17.56
C LEU A 292 5.18 1.05 -18.54
N ILE A 293 6.07 1.78 -19.22
CA ILE A 293 5.70 2.78 -20.21
C ILE A 293 4.83 2.17 -21.30
N TRP A 294 5.19 0.99 -21.78
CA TRP A 294 4.45 0.29 -22.82
C TRP A 294 3.07 -0.17 -22.34
N ASP A 295 2.99 -0.74 -21.13
CA ASP A 295 1.71 -1.12 -20.51
C ASP A 295 0.76 0.08 -20.38
N LEU A 296 1.29 1.23 -19.92
CA LEU A 296 0.51 2.46 -19.71
C LEU A 296 0.10 3.11 -21.03
N PHE A 297 0.96 3.12 -22.04
CA PHE A 297 0.74 3.83 -23.30
C PHE A 297 0.02 2.99 -24.35
N GLU A 298 0.32 1.70 -24.45
CA GLU A 298 -0.20 0.81 -25.50
C GLU A 298 -1.32 -0.13 -25.05
N ASN A 299 -1.59 -0.24 -23.74
CA ASN A 299 -2.56 -1.21 -23.20
C ASN A 299 -2.24 -2.65 -23.67
N MET A 300 -0.95 -2.96 -23.79
CA MET A 300 -0.41 -4.26 -24.15
C MET A 300 0.90 -4.45 -23.38
N HIS A 301 1.29 -5.71 -23.14
CA HIS A 301 2.61 -5.99 -22.57
C HIS A 301 3.69 -5.84 -23.64
N LEU A 302 4.85 -5.28 -23.24
CA LEU A 302 6.00 -5.15 -24.15
C LEU A 302 6.57 -6.52 -24.53
N PHE A 303 6.50 -7.47 -23.60
CA PHE A 303 6.97 -8.83 -23.78
C PHE A 303 5.86 -9.83 -23.44
N ASP A 304 5.80 -10.92 -24.19
CA ASP A 304 4.99 -12.08 -23.85
C ASP A 304 5.81 -12.99 -22.92
N ALA A 305 5.42 -13.07 -21.65
CA ALA A 305 5.95 -14.09 -20.76
C ALA A 305 5.02 -15.32 -20.80
N ARG A 306 5.49 -16.42 -21.40
CA ARG A 306 4.86 -17.72 -21.22
C ARG A 306 5.57 -18.45 -20.08
N ASP A 307 4.81 -18.83 -19.07
CA ASP A 307 5.24 -19.88 -18.15
C ASP A 307 5.23 -21.19 -18.95
N GLY A 308 6.34 -21.92 -19.01
CA GLY A 308 6.41 -23.19 -19.76
C GLY A 308 5.46 -24.26 -19.23
N ASN A 309 4.83 -24.02 -18.07
CA ASN A 309 3.86 -24.90 -17.42
C ASN A 309 2.40 -24.38 -17.46
N ARG A 310 2.06 -23.40 -18.32
CA ARG A 310 0.68 -23.00 -18.60
C ARG A 310 0.39 -22.91 -20.09
#